data_AF-A0AAV3SP90-F1
#
_entry.id   AF-A0AAV3SP90-F1
#
_cell.length_a   1.000
_cell.length_b   1.000
_cell.length_c   1.000
_cell.angle_alpha   90.00
_cell.angle_beta   90.00
_cell.angle_gamma   90.00
#
_symmetry.space_group_name_H-M   'P 1'
#
loop_
_entity.id
_entity.type
_entity.pdbx_description
1 polymer ?
#
loop_
_entity_poly.entity_id
_entity_poly.type
_entity_poly.pdbx_seq_one_letter_code
_entity_poly.pdbx_strand_id
1 'polypeptide(L)'
;MSSRDDGFAVVYPDEDSQWTSAAVLGELMAGVYEHGAWVQIHGVDLRLAGDSDGQNVWYVHPPDEPDPVEAVNTQAFQTASALEEYLRDLDPAKQAD
;
A
#
# COMPACT_ATOMS: atom_id res chain seq x y z
N MET A 1 -2.31 10.60 19.80
CA MET A 1 -1.89 9.19 19.79
C MET A 1 -3.12 8.36 20.10
N SER A 2 -3.89 8.00 19.08
CA SER A 2 -5.14 7.26 19.22
C SER A 2 -5.08 6.03 18.34
N SER A 3 -4.98 4.88 19.01
CA SER A 3 -5.21 3.49 18.63
C SER A 3 -5.09 3.08 17.15
N ARG A 4 -3.89 2.61 16.80
CA ARG A 4 -3.62 1.59 15.76
C ARG A 4 -4.06 0.20 16.27
N ASP A 5 -5.35 -0.04 16.46
CA ASP A 5 -5.85 -1.35 16.97
C ASP A 5 -7.28 -1.61 16.44
N ASP A 6 -7.41 -1.81 15.12
CA ASP A 6 -8.49 -2.57 14.46
C ASP A 6 -8.17 -2.68 12.94
N GLY A 7 -7.60 -3.80 12.46
CA GLY A 7 -7.62 -4.17 11.03
C GLY A 7 -6.56 -3.60 10.06
N PHE A 8 -5.29 -3.48 10.46
CA PHE A 8 -4.18 -3.10 9.56
C PHE A 8 -3.11 -4.19 9.49
N ALA A 9 -2.53 -4.40 8.31
CA ALA A 9 -1.38 -5.26 8.12
C ALA A 9 -0.18 -4.40 7.75
N VAL A 10 0.75 -4.24 8.70
CA VAL A 10 2.02 -3.55 8.46
C VAL A 10 2.93 -4.50 7.71
N VAL A 11 3.35 -4.09 6.52
CA VAL A 11 4.30 -4.82 5.70
C VAL A 11 5.54 -3.92 5.58
N TYR A 12 6.36 -3.75 6.64
CA TYR A 12 7.81 -3.41 6.61
C TYR A 12 8.38 -2.87 7.96
N PRO A 13 9.72 -2.94 8.20
CA PRO A 13 10.79 -3.58 7.43
C PRO A 13 11.42 -4.73 8.22
N ASP A 14 10.77 -5.88 8.29
CA ASP A 14 11.38 -7.08 8.84
C ASP A 14 11.19 -8.19 7.81
N GLU A 15 12.24 -8.43 7.02
CA GLU A 15 12.32 -9.53 6.04
C GLU A 15 12.20 -10.93 6.69
N ASP A 16 12.01 -10.99 8.02
CA ASP A 16 11.68 -12.17 8.81
C ASP A 16 10.15 -12.46 8.82
N SER A 17 9.34 -11.52 8.36
CA SER A 17 7.92 -11.75 8.10
C SER A 17 7.74 -12.50 6.78
N GLN A 18 6.98 -13.59 6.84
CA GLN A 18 6.53 -14.50 5.78
C GLN A 18 5.90 -13.83 4.52
N TRP A 19 5.82 -12.50 4.48
CA TRP A 19 5.08 -11.67 3.52
C TRP A 19 6.05 -10.72 2.82
N THR A 20 6.40 -11.03 1.57
CA THR A 20 7.21 -10.14 0.73
C THR A 20 6.34 -9.02 0.13
N SER A 21 6.93 -7.86 -0.17
CA SER A 21 6.23 -6.77 -0.88
C SER A 21 5.58 -7.26 -2.18
N ALA A 22 6.26 -8.12 -2.92
CA ALA A 22 5.75 -8.72 -4.15
C ALA A 22 4.49 -9.59 -3.92
N ALA A 23 4.43 -10.36 -2.83
CA ALA A 23 3.26 -11.19 -2.51
C ALA A 23 2.04 -10.30 -2.20
N VAL A 24 2.23 -9.31 -1.33
CA VAL A 24 1.18 -8.36 -0.93
C VAL A 24 0.67 -7.58 -2.14
N LEU A 25 1.57 -7.03 -2.96
CA LEU A 25 1.19 -6.32 -4.18
C LEU A 25 0.45 -7.23 -5.17
N GLY A 26 0.84 -8.50 -5.27
CA GLY A 26 0.12 -9.48 -6.07
C GLY A 26 -1.34 -9.68 -5.60
N GLU A 27 -1.56 -9.79 -4.30
CA GLU A 27 -2.90 -9.94 -3.71
C GLU A 27 -3.74 -8.66 -3.88
N LEU A 28 -3.13 -7.48 -3.71
CA LEU A 28 -3.76 -6.18 -3.94
C LEU A 28 -4.18 -5.98 -5.40
N MET A 29 -3.39 -6.47 -6.37
CA MET A 29 -3.74 -6.43 -7.79
C MET A 29 -4.83 -7.44 -8.15
N ALA A 30 -4.85 -8.59 -7.49
CA ALA A 30 -5.88 -9.61 -7.67
C ALA A 30 -7.20 -9.26 -6.96
N GLY A 31 -7.21 -8.24 -6.09
CA GLY A 31 -8.38 -7.84 -5.30
C GLY A 31 -8.79 -8.90 -4.29
N VAL A 32 -7.82 -9.69 -3.80
CA VAL A 32 -8.01 -10.77 -2.82
C VAL A 32 -7.32 -10.47 -1.49
N TYR A 33 -6.96 -9.20 -1.26
CA TYR A 33 -6.23 -8.82 -0.07
C TYR A 33 -7.16 -8.75 1.16
N GLU A 34 -7.12 -9.80 1.99
CA GLU A 34 -8.03 -9.95 3.14
C GLU A 34 -7.47 -9.42 4.48
N HIS A 35 -6.24 -8.91 4.48
CA HIS A 35 -5.49 -8.63 5.72
C HIS A 35 -5.76 -7.26 6.34
N GLY A 36 -6.54 -6.40 5.67
CA GLY A 36 -6.97 -5.12 6.23
C GLY A 36 -7.11 -4.02 5.19
N ALA A 37 -7.51 -2.84 5.64
CA ALA A 37 -7.69 -1.65 4.80
C ALA A 37 -6.42 -0.78 4.73
N TRP A 38 -5.28 -1.25 5.23
CA TRP A 38 -4.04 -0.48 5.26
C TRP A 38 -2.81 -1.40 5.12
N VAL A 39 -1.94 -1.05 4.17
CA VAL A 39 -0.62 -1.62 3.87
C VAL A 39 0.41 -0.51 3.84
N GLN A 40 1.63 -0.74 4.34
CA GLN A 40 2.75 0.18 4.15
C GLN A 40 3.77 -0.47 3.19
N ILE A 41 4.31 0.25 2.21
CA ILE A 41 5.31 -0.24 1.25
C ILE A 41 6.27 0.90 0.91
N HIS A 42 7.60 0.67 0.93
CA HIS A 42 8.62 1.66 0.52
C HIS A 42 8.43 3.06 1.13
N GLY A 43 8.00 3.15 2.40
CA GLY A 43 7.81 4.43 3.07
C GLY A 43 6.49 5.15 2.78
N VAL A 44 5.62 4.57 1.94
CA VAL A 44 4.26 5.07 1.69
C VAL A 44 3.19 4.16 2.29
N ASP A 45 2.09 4.76 2.72
CA ASP A 45 0.92 4.10 3.27
C ASP A 45 -0.16 3.96 2.20
N LEU A 46 -0.50 2.72 1.84
CA LEU A 46 -1.67 2.38 1.03
C LEU A 46 -2.87 2.15 1.93
N ARG A 47 -3.94 2.93 1.74
CA ARG A 47 -5.21 2.77 2.47
C ARG A 47 -6.36 2.49 1.50
N LEU A 48 -7.16 1.46 1.75
CA LEU A 48 -8.25 1.08 0.86
C LEU A 48 -9.25 2.23 0.70
N ALA A 49 -9.68 2.52 -0.52
CA ALA A 49 -10.54 3.66 -0.83
C ALA A 49 -12.03 3.47 -0.45
N GLY A 50 -12.32 2.72 0.61
CA GLY A 50 -13.66 2.39 1.09
C GLY A 50 -14.36 1.30 0.28
N ASP A 51 -15.69 1.22 0.40
CA ASP A 51 -16.59 0.19 -0.16
C ASP A 51 -16.80 0.31 -1.69
N SER A 52 -15.81 0.86 -2.42
CA SER A 52 -15.95 1.18 -3.83
C SER A 52 -15.80 -0.08 -4.70
N ASP A 53 -16.84 -0.93 -4.79
CA ASP A 53 -17.09 -2.01 -5.79
C ASP A 53 -15.91 -2.94 -6.20
N GLY A 54 -14.76 -2.85 -5.55
CA GLY A 54 -13.52 -3.52 -5.92
C GLY A 54 -12.38 -3.14 -4.99
N GLN A 55 -11.73 -4.12 -4.38
CA GLN A 55 -10.58 -3.99 -3.48
C GLN A 55 -9.28 -3.54 -4.20
N ASN A 56 -9.43 -2.80 -5.30
CA ASN A 56 -8.36 -2.47 -6.25
C ASN A 56 -7.99 -0.99 -6.22
N VAL A 57 -8.79 -0.12 -5.60
CA VAL A 57 -8.48 1.30 -5.48
C VAL A 57 -7.97 1.61 -4.08
N TRP A 58 -6.76 2.16 -4.02
CA TRP A 58 -6.05 2.46 -2.78
C TRP A 58 -5.58 3.91 -2.79
N TYR A 59 -5.73 4.59 -1.67
CA TYR A 59 -5.17 5.91 -1.43
C TYR A 59 -3.72 5.78 -0.97
N VAL A 60 -2.82 6.49 -1.65
CA VAL A 60 -1.41 6.61 -1.29
C VAL A 60 -1.27 7.80 -0.35
N HIS A 61 -0.72 7.56 0.83
CA HIS A 61 -0.40 8.55 1.83
C HIS A 61 1.11 8.59 2.08
N PRO A 62 1.71 9.79 2.19
CA PRO A 62 3.03 9.93 2.79
C PRO A 62 3.01 9.41 4.24
N PRO A 63 4.16 8.98 4.77
CA PRO A 63 4.25 8.51 6.14
C PRO A 63 3.87 9.66 7.08
N ASP A 64 3.00 9.36 8.03
CA ASP A 64 2.49 10.30 9.04
C ASP A 64 1.59 11.44 8.50
N GLU A 65 1.22 11.44 7.22
CA GLU A 65 0.26 12.40 6.67
C GLU A 65 -1.18 11.85 6.65
N PRO A 66 -2.17 12.67 7.07
CA PRO A 66 -3.57 12.24 7.09
C PRO A 66 -4.20 12.27 5.70
N ASP A 67 -3.77 13.18 4.84
CA ASP A 67 -4.35 13.40 3.51
C ASP A 67 -3.65 12.53 2.45
N PRO A 68 -4.39 11.94 1.50
CA PRO A 68 -3.78 11.18 0.43
C PRO A 68 -3.15 12.12 -0.59
N VAL A 69 -1.97 11.75 -1.08
CA VAL A 69 -1.36 12.42 -2.23
C VAL A 69 -2.00 11.96 -3.54
N GLU A 70 -2.50 10.72 -3.57
CA GLU A 70 -3.04 10.12 -4.78
C GLU A 70 -3.98 8.94 -4.52
N ALA A 71 -4.84 8.62 -5.49
CA ALA A 71 -5.59 7.38 -5.57
C ALA A 71 -5.03 6.50 -6.70
N VAL A 72 -4.59 5.29 -6.36
CA VAL A 72 -4.03 4.32 -7.30
C VAL A 72 -5.01 3.17 -7.52
N ASN A 73 -5.25 2.80 -8.78
CA ASN A 73 -5.96 1.58 -9.14
C ASN A 73 -4.94 0.48 -9.44
N THR A 74 -4.83 -0.52 -8.58
CA THR A 74 -3.84 -1.61 -8.69
C THR A 74 -4.04 -2.46 -9.95
N GLN A 75 -5.26 -2.53 -10.50
CA GLN A 75 -5.53 -3.21 -11.76
C GLN A 75 -5.06 -2.43 -13.00
N ALA A 76 -4.67 -1.17 -12.85
CA ALA A 76 -4.07 -0.41 -13.96
C ALA A 76 -2.64 -0.89 -14.27
N PHE A 77 -2.01 -1.63 -13.35
CA PHE A 77 -0.65 -2.13 -13.48
C PHE A 77 -0.64 -3.53 -14.10
N GLN A 78 0.36 -3.80 -14.95
CA GLN A 78 0.51 -5.12 -15.58
C GLN A 78 1.19 -6.14 -14.65
N THR A 79 2.02 -5.68 -13.71
CA THR A 79 2.79 -6.53 -12.80
C THR A 79 2.93 -5.88 -11.43
N ALA A 80 3.12 -6.72 -10.39
CA ALA A 80 3.39 -6.27 -9.03
C ALA A 80 4.66 -5.41 -8.95
N SER A 81 5.71 -5.74 -9.72
CA SER A 81 6.93 -4.93 -9.78
C SER A 81 6.72 -3.54 -10.38
N ALA A 82 5.82 -3.38 -11.35
CA ALA A 82 5.49 -2.07 -11.91
C ALA A 82 4.75 -1.20 -10.88
N LEU A 83 3.83 -1.80 -10.12
CA LEU A 83 3.18 -1.13 -9.00
C LEU A 83 4.20 -0.80 -7.89
N GLU A 84 5.12 -1.70 -7.58
CA GLU A 84 6.18 -1.47 -6.60
C GLU A 84 7.09 -0.30 -6.98
N GLU A 85 7.53 -0.25 -8.24
CA GLU A 85 8.39 0.83 -8.75
C GLU A 85 7.66 2.18 -8.72
N TYR A 86 6.36 2.18 -9.03
CA TYR A 86 5.50 3.34 -8.92
C TYR A 86 5.42 3.87 -7.48
N LEU A 87 5.12 2.99 -6.51
CA LEU A 87 5.04 3.37 -5.10
C LEU A 87 6.38 3.87 -4.57
N ARG A 88 7.48 3.27 -5.04
CA ARG A 88 8.83 3.72 -4.71
C ARG A 88 9.15 5.10 -5.30
N ASP A 89 8.52 5.52 -6.39
CA ASP A 89 8.67 6.89 -6.92
C ASP A 89 7.95 7.95 -6.08
N LEU A 90 6.87 7.53 -5.41
CA LEU A 90 6.10 8.35 -4.48
C LEU A 90 6.70 8.39 -3.07
N ASP A 91 7.73 7.57 -2.80
CA ASP A 91 8.46 7.60 -1.54
C ASP A 91 9.10 8.99 -1.32
N PRO A 92 8.72 9.71 -0.25
CA PRO A 92 9.27 11.04 0.01
C PRO A 92 10.78 11.00 0.28
N ALA A 93 11.33 9.87 0.76
CA ALA A 93 12.77 9.75 0.97
C ALA A 93 13.54 9.68 -0.37
N LYS A 94 12.95 9.12 -1.43
CA LYS A 94 13.50 9.18 -2.80
C LYS A 94 13.36 10.57 -3.43
N GLN A 95 12.30 11.33 -3.14
CA GLN A 95 12.10 12.67 -3.71
C GLN A 95 13.00 13.76 -3.12
N ALA A 96 13.66 13.47 -1.99
CA ALA A 96 14.56 14.41 -1.31
C ALA A 96 16.02 14.34 -1.80
N ASP A 97 16.35 13.46 -2.76
CA ASP A 97 17.70 13.27 -3.33
C ASP A 97 17.90 14.01 -4.67
#